data_AF-A0A1S7PE72-F1
#
_entry.id   AF-A0A1S7PE72-F1
#
_cell.length_a   1.000
_cell.length_b   1.000
_cell.length_c   1.000
_cell.angle_alpha   90.00
_cell.angle_beta   90.00
_cell.angle_gamma   90.00
#
_symmetry.space_group_name_H-M   'P 1'
#
loop_
_entity.id
_entity.type
_entity.pdbx_description
1 polymer ?
#
loop_
_entity_poly.entity_id
_entity_poly.type
_entity_poly.pdbx_seq_one_letter_code
_entity_poly.pdbx_strand_id
1 'polypeptide(L)'
;MKSWTCTNCGLVERLNHFFPDSCSACGGSMICDDGRTTNSIREPEITDCFDLLNDAAEGDAAANVILWQECAPPSVYKKHMIEDLLLQNRMEMMQAIFGNAA
;
A
#
# COMPACT_ATOMS: atom_id res chain seq x y z
N MET A 1 -24.85 2.52 -17.41
CA MET A 1 -24.60 3.07 -16.05
C MET A 1 -23.77 2.02 -15.33
N LYS A 2 -22.54 2.35 -14.94
CA LYS A 2 -21.54 1.35 -14.55
C LYS A 2 -21.78 0.85 -13.13
N SER A 3 -21.53 -0.44 -12.89
CA SER A 3 -21.57 -1.06 -11.56
C SER A 3 -20.22 -0.93 -10.87
N TRP A 4 -20.25 -0.67 -9.58
CA TRP A 4 -19.08 -0.50 -8.73
C TRP A 4 -19.14 -1.52 -7.60
N THR A 5 -18.02 -2.18 -7.33
CA THR A 5 -17.87 -3.20 -6.28
C THR A 5 -16.99 -2.64 -5.17
N CYS A 6 -17.51 -2.60 -3.95
CA CYS A 6 -16.75 -2.16 -2.80
C CYS A 6 -15.58 -3.12 -2.50
N THR A 7 -14.38 -2.58 -2.32
CA THR A 7 -13.16 -3.34 -2.01
C THR A 7 -13.13 -3.87 -0.58
N ASN A 8 -13.90 -3.25 0.33
CA ASN A 8 -13.96 -3.64 1.74
C ASN A 8 -15.06 -4.68 2.03
N CYS A 9 -16.30 -4.42 1.59
CA CYS A 9 -17.46 -5.27 1.93
C CYS A 9 -18.05 -6.06 0.75
N GLY A 10 -17.57 -5.85 -0.47
CA GLY A 10 -18.06 -6.55 -1.66
C GLY A 10 -19.44 -6.10 -2.16
N LEU A 11 -20.05 -5.07 -1.56
CA LEU A 11 -21.31 -4.53 -2.05
C LEU A 11 -21.16 -4.04 -3.49
N VAL A 12 -22.09 -4.47 -4.36
CA VAL A 12 -22.17 -4.03 -5.75
C VAL A 12 -23.29 -3.03 -5.88
N GLU A 13 -22.96 -1.79 -6.23
CA GLU A 13 -23.94 -0.72 -6.36
C GLU A 13 -23.55 0.30 -7.43
N ARG A 14 -24.38 1.32 -7.58
CA ARG A 14 -24.10 2.48 -8.43
C ARG A 14 -23.75 3.65 -7.53
N LEU A 15 -22.65 4.33 -7.86
CA LEU A 15 -22.36 5.63 -7.27
C LEU A 15 -23.51 6.59 -7.54
N ASN A 16 -23.95 7.27 -6.50
CA ASN A 16 -25.11 8.16 -6.53
C ASN A 16 -24.71 9.56 -6.03
N HIS A 17 -25.65 10.51 -6.04
CA HIS A 17 -25.34 11.88 -5.62
C HIS A 17 -24.91 11.99 -4.14
N PHE A 18 -25.37 11.08 -3.28
CA PHE A 18 -25.02 11.09 -1.85
C PHE A 18 -23.67 10.43 -1.58
N PHE A 19 -23.32 9.39 -2.35
CA PHE A 19 -22.05 8.68 -2.27
C PHE A 19 -21.42 8.64 -3.68
N PRO A 20 -20.75 9.73 -4.08
CA PRO A 20 -20.24 9.87 -5.44
C PRO A 20 -18.93 9.10 -5.67
N ASP A 21 -18.27 8.63 -4.62
CA ASP A 21 -16.92 8.05 -4.61
C ASP A 21 -16.72 6.95 -3.55
N SER A 22 -17.78 6.49 -2.89
CA SER A 22 -17.67 5.57 -1.76
C SER A 22 -18.87 4.62 -1.68
N CYS A 23 -18.66 3.50 -0.99
CA CYS A 23 -19.70 2.53 -0.70
C CYS A 23 -20.75 3.12 0.25
N SER A 24 -22.02 3.08 -0.12
CA SER A 24 -23.14 3.59 0.68
C SER A 24 -23.33 2.84 2.00
N ALA A 25 -22.83 1.60 2.10
CA ALA A 25 -22.96 0.78 3.29
C ALA A 25 -21.79 0.94 4.29
N CYS A 26 -20.55 1.06 3.81
CA CYS A 26 -19.37 1.08 4.68
C CYS A 26 -18.42 2.27 4.46
N GLY A 27 -18.71 3.16 3.51
CA GLY A 27 -17.83 4.27 3.15
C GLY A 27 -16.52 3.87 2.46
N GLY A 28 -16.29 2.57 2.26
CA GLY A 28 -15.08 2.07 1.64
C GLY A 28 -15.03 2.34 0.14
N SER A 29 -13.82 2.31 -0.41
CA SER A 29 -13.60 2.50 -1.84
C SER A 29 -14.24 1.42 -2.71
N MET A 30 -14.39 1.76 -3.99
CA MET A 30 -15.07 0.93 -4.96
C MET A 30 -14.30 0.81 -6.27
N ILE A 31 -14.41 -0.35 -6.92
CA ILE A 31 -13.83 -0.63 -8.24
C ILE A 31 -14.95 -0.87 -9.25
N CYS A 32 -14.86 -0.20 -10.39
CA CYS A 32 -15.80 -0.31 -11.50
C CYS A 32 -15.53 -1.60 -12.32
N ASP A 33 -16.53 -2.05 -13.06
CA ASP A 33 -16.43 -3.14 -14.05
C ASP A 33 -15.30 -2.97 -15.09
N ASP A 34 -14.88 -1.73 -15.35
CA ASP A 34 -13.76 -1.38 -16.24
C ASP A 34 -12.41 -1.20 -15.54
N GLY A 35 -12.32 -1.54 -14.25
CA GLY A 35 -11.08 -1.51 -13.47
C GLY A 35 -10.69 -0.16 -12.88
N ARG A 36 -11.50 0.90 -13.08
CA ARG A 36 -11.27 2.19 -12.39
C ARG A 36 -11.65 2.10 -10.92
N THR A 37 -10.89 2.75 -10.05
CA THR A 37 -11.16 2.81 -8.61
C THR A 37 -11.65 4.20 -8.18
N THR A 38 -12.51 4.26 -7.17
CA THR A 38 -12.85 5.50 -6.46
C THR A 38 -11.86 5.86 -5.37
N ASN A 39 -10.83 5.02 -5.14
CA ASN A 39 -9.75 5.36 -4.25
C ASN A 39 -9.25 6.75 -4.65
N SER A 40 -9.41 7.71 -3.74
CA SER A 40 -8.66 8.94 -3.88
C SER A 40 -7.18 8.55 -3.88
N ILE A 41 -6.34 9.29 -4.60
CA ILE A 41 -4.88 9.15 -4.49
C ILE A 41 -4.38 9.29 -3.03
N ARG A 42 -5.27 9.68 -2.10
CA ARG A 42 -5.10 9.90 -0.65
C ARG A 42 -6.09 9.07 0.21
N GLU A 43 -6.50 7.87 -0.20
CA GLU A 43 -7.23 6.98 0.74
C GLU A 43 -6.35 6.64 1.94
N PRO A 44 -6.93 6.43 3.15
CA PRO A 44 -6.29 6.60 4.45
C PRO A 44 -4.91 5.99 4.40
N GLU A 45 -3.98 6.94 4.29
CA GLU A 45 -2.63 6.72 3.90
C GLU A 45 -2.08 5.74 4.94
N ILE A 46 -1.26 4.77 4.57
CA ILE A 46 -0.50 3.95 5.54
C ILE A 46 0.14 4.80 6.68
N THR A 47 0.26 6.12 6.47
CA THR A 47 0.62 7.19 7.40
C THR A 47 -0.43 7.62 8.44
N ASP A 48 -1.66 7.10 8.43
CA ASP A 48 -2.65 7.33 9.49
C ASP A 48 -2.56 6.23 10.58
N CYS A 49 -1.79 5.16 10.33
CA CYS A 49 -1.54 4.09 11.28
C CYS A 49 -0.43 4.49 12.26
N PHE A 50 -0.82 5.06 13.41
CA PHE A 50 0.11 5.61 14.40
C PHE A 50 1.12 4.58 14.93
N ASP A 51 0.68 3.35 15.18
CA ASP A 51 1.56 2.28 15.65
C ASP A 51 2.64 1.96 14.61
N LEU A 52 2.26 1.80 13.35
CA LEU A 52 3.19 1.56 12.24
C LEU A 52 4.18 2.71 12.04
N LEU A 53 3.71 3.96 12.17
CA LEU A 53 4.59 5.13 12.11
C LEU A 53 5.60 5.17 13.25
N ASN A 54 5.19 4.84 14.48
CA ASN A 54 6.08 4.80 15.64
C ASN A 54 7.12 3.68 15.48
N ASP A 55 6.68 2.47 15.11
CA ASP A 55 7.57 1.34 14.88
C ASP A 55 8.62 1.69 13.80
N ALA A 56 8.18 2.31 12.71
CA ALA A 56 9.09 2.78 11.67
C ALA A 56 10.07 3.85 12.17
N ALA A 57 9.62 4.77 13.03
CA ALA A 57 10.46 5.81 13.65
C ALA A 57 11.50 5.23 14.61
N GLU A 58 11.13 4.21 15.39
CA GLU A 58 12.00 3.44 16.28
C GLU A 58 13.02 2.58 15.52
N GLY A 59 12.79 2.33 14.23
CA GLY A 59 13.72 1.61 13.36
C GLY A 59 13.33 0.16 13.13
N ASP A 60 12.07 -0.21 13.30
CA ASP A 60 11.57 -1.51 12.88
C ASP A 60 11.64 -1.64 11.34
N ALA A 61 12.34 -2.66 10.86
CA ALA A 61 12.57 -2.86 9.44
C ALA A 61 11.28 -3.25 8.70
N ALA A 62 10.40 -4.02 9.32
CA ALA A 62 9.15 -4.46 8.69
C ALA A 62 8.19 -3.28 8.51
N ALA A 63 8.06 -2.43 9.52
CA ALA A 63 7.25 -1.20 9.45
C ALA A 63 7.73 -0.26 8.35
N ASN A 64 9.05 -0.05 8.24
CA ASN A 64 9.63 0.77 7.17
C ASN A 64 9.37 0.18 5.77
N VAL A 65 9.45 -1.15 5.61
CA VAL A 65 9.16 -1.83 4.34
C VAL A 65 7.69 -1.70 3.96
N ILE A 66 6.77 -1.86 4.91
CA ILE A 66 5.33 -1.70 4.69
C ILE A 66 5.03 -0.28 4.18
N LEU A 67 5.54 0.76 4.86
CA LEU A 67 5.36 2.16 4.43
C LEU A 67 5.91 2.41 3.03
N TRP A 68 7.07 1.83 2.70
CA TRP A 68 7.66 1.94 1.36
C TRP A 68 6.81 1.25 0.28
N GLN A 69 6.30 0.04 0.54
CA GLN A 69 5.47 -0.72 -0.41
C GLN A 69 4.14 -0.03 -0.71
N GLU A 70 3.55 0.57 0.31
CA GLU A 70 2.30 1.34 0.21
C GLU A 70 2.52 2.77 -0.35
N CYS A 71 3.71 3.05 -0.88
CA CYS A 71 4.07 4.31 -1.52
C CYS A 71 3.88 5.54 -0.61
N ALA A 72 4.13 5.39 0.70
CA ALA A 72 4.08 6.49 1.65
C ALA A 72 5.08 7.61 1.29
N PRO A 73 4.85 8.85 1.75
CA PRO A 73 5.83 9.91 1.61
C PRO A 73 7.20 9.52 2.19
N PRO A 74 8.33 9.83 1.53
CA PRO A 74 9.67 9.51 2.04
C PRO A 74 10.03 10.10 3.41
N SER A 75 9.22 11.04 3.91
CA SER A 75 9.37 11.63 5.24
C SER A 75 8.91 10.73 6.38
N VAL A 76 8.11 9.69 6.11
CA VAL A 76 7.50 8.86 7.17
C VAL A 76 8.22 7.53 7.40
N TYR A 77 9.21 7.19 6.57
CA TYR A 77 10.02 5.98 6.72
C TYR A 77 11.51 6.29 6.48
N LYS A 78 12.39 5.46 7.04
CA LYS A 78 13.84 5.55 6.95
C LYS A 78 14.32 4.99 5.60
N LYS A 79 14.42 5.86 4.60
CA LYS A 79 14.85 5.52 3.23
C LYS A 79 16.16 4.70 3.17
N HIS A 80 17.16 5.04 3.98
CA HIS A 80 18.44 4.33 4.00
C HIS A 80 18.29 2.83 4.36
N MET A 81 17.35 2.48 5.25
CA MET A 81 17.09 1.08 5.58
C MET A 81 16.56 0.31 4.37
N ILE A 82 15.70 0.93 3.56
CA ILE A 82 15.20 0.31 2.32
C ILE A 82 16.34 0.11 1.33
N GLU A 83 17.22 1.11 1.19
CA GLU A 83 18.40 1.02 0.31
C GLU A 83 19.35 -0.11 0.75
N ASP A 84 19.61 -0.23 2.04
CA ASP A 84 20.46 -1.30 2.61
C ASP A 84 19.83 -2.69 2.42
N LEU A 85 18.52 -2.83 2.65
CA LEU A 85 17.79 -4.08 2.42
C LEU A 85 17.80 -4.50 0.95
N LEU A 86 17.60 -3.55 0.03
CA LEU A 86 17.65 -3.82 -1.41
C LEU A 86 19.07 -4.20 -1.87
N LEU A 87 20.10 -3.58 -1.29
CA LEU A 87 21.48 -3.94 -1.55
C LEU A 87 21.79 -5.36 -1.06
N GLN A 88 21.37 -5.69 0.15
CA GLN A 88 21.55 -7.03 0.73
C GLN A 88 20.84 -8.09 -0.12
N ASN A 89 19.58 -7.86 -0.52
CA ASN A 89 18.85 -8.75 -1.42
C ASN A 89 19.59 -8.97 -2.74
N ARG A 90 20.19 -7.91 -3.30
CA ARG A 90 20.99 -8.02 -4.53
C ARG A 90 22.24 -8.88 -4.31
N MET A 91 22.95 -8.68 -3.20
CA MET A 91 24.13 -9.47 -2.87
C MET A 91 23.80 -10.95 -2.69
N GLU A 92 22.73 -11.26 -1.97
CA GLU A 92 22.24 -12.64 -1.77
C GLU A 92 21.84 -13.30 -3.08
N MET A 93 21.14 -12.57 -3.97
CA MET A 93 20.79 -13.06 -5.29
C MET A 93 22.04 -13.36 -6.13
N MET A 94 23.05 -12.47 -6.10
CA MET A 94 24.32 -12.69 -6.81
C MET A 94 25.08 -13.89 -6.24
N GLN A 95 25.10 -14.06 -4.91
CA GLN A 95 25.73 -15.21 -4.27
C GLN A 95 24.99 -16.51 -4.58
N ALA A 96 23.66 -16.52 -4.66
CA ALA A 96 22.89 -17.70 -5.02
C ALA A 96 23.17 -18.15 -6.46
N ILE A 97 23.34 -17.21 -7.39
CA ILE A 97 23.59 -17.50 -8.81
C ILE A 97 25.04 -17.92 -9.05
N PHE A 98 26.00 -17.21 -8.46
CA PHE A 98 27.43 -17.36 -8.79
C PHE A 98 28.27 -18.02 -7.69
N GLY A 99 27.77 -18.08 -6.44
CA GLY A 99 28.50 -18.62 -5.29
C GLY A 99 28.55 -20.16 -5.23
N ASN A 100 27.68 -20.85 -5.95
CA ASN A 100 27.72 -22.32 -6.12
C ASN A 100 28.65 -22.77 -7.26
N ALA A 101 29.39 -21.87 -7.92
CA ALA A 101 30.28 -22.18 -9.03
C ALA A 101 31.72 -22.56 -8.61
N ALA A 102 31.93 -22.97 -7.35
CA ALA A 102 33.22 -23.39 -6.80
C ALA A 102 33.20 -24.87 -6.38
#